data_AF-A0A3C1KZE7-F1
#
_entry.id   AF-A0A3C1KZE7-F1
#
_cell.length_a   1.000
_cell.length_b   1.000
_cell.length_c   1.000
_cell.angle_alpha   90.00
_cell.angle_beta   90.00
_cell.angle_gamma   90.00
#
_symmetry.space_group_name_H-M   'P 1'
#
loop_
_entity.id
_entity.type
_entity.pdbx_description
1 polymer ?
#
loop_
_entity_poly.entity_id
_entity_poly.type
_entity_poly.pdbx_seq_one_letter_code
_entity_poly.pdbx_strand_id
1 'polypeptide(L)'
;MRSVKRPSEQGYTIMELLIAAAVATTALYASLNMTTSVVQGHTELRAVTDAQLLAEHLVSSVQSQGMLWIDEVPYGAAEELKRVPATVGQISPWNIYSRTNPGFSKNKRVGRLGNDTLWDNGAQLMIIDGLAGWAESRFCAHYRVARVSTDLARVEVRVSWARQHSAVDSTIDCGIEMATDPDADKKYGSVTLAGTVMRNLHANQIVIPLF
;
A
#
# COMPACT_ATOMS: atom_id res chain seq x y z
N MET A 1 -16.98 -20.33 72.48
CA MET A 1 -17.36 -20.56 71.06
C MET A 1 -18.07 -19.31 70.53
N ARG A 2 -17.43 -18.53 69.64
CA ARG A 2 -18.05 -17.36 68.99
C ARG A 2 -18.86 -17.86 67.80
N SER A 3 -20.17 -17.70 67.87
CA SER A 3 -21.09 -17.95 66.76
C SER A 3 -20.79 -16.95 65.64
N VAL A 4 -20.25 -17.45 64.53
CA VAL A 4 -20.07 -16.68 63.29
C VAL A 4 -21.45 -16.53 62.65
N LYS A 5 -22.03 -15.33 62.71
CA LYS A 5 -23.23 -14.99 61.94
C LYS A 5 -22.88 -15.12 60.45
N ARG A 6 -23.50 -16.08 59.77
CA ARG A 6 -23.51 -16.13 58.30
C ARG A 6 -24.21 -14.87 57.79
N PRO A 7 -23.70 -14.20 56.74
CA PRO A 7 -24.41 -13.07 56.14
C PRO A 7 -25.79 -13.56 55.71
N SER A 8 -26.83 -12.92 56.24
CA SER A 8 -28.21 -13.12 55.82
C SER A 8 -28.32 -12.76 54.34
N GLU A 9 -29.11 -13.53 53.60
CA GLU A 9 -29.56 -13.21 52.25
C GLU A 9 -30.27 -11.84 52.23
N GLN A 10 -29.49 -10.77 52.14
CA GLN A 10 -29.99 -9.43 51.90
C GLN A 10 -30.27 -9.34 50.40
N GLY A 11 -31.55 -9.34 50.04
CA GLY A 11 -31.98 -9.08 48.67
C GLY A 11 -31.41 -7.74 48.20
N TYR A 12 -30.89 -7.71 46.97
CA TYR A 12 -30.33 -6.51 46.37
C TYR A 12 -31.36 -5.39 46.36
N THR A 13 -30.95 -4.20 46.77
CA THR A 13 -31.78 -3.01 46.66
C THR A 13 -31.90 -2.61 45.17
N ILE A 14 -33.02 -2.00 44.77
CA ILE A 14 -33.24 -1.56 43.38
C ILE A 14 -32.08 -0.65 42.90
N MET A 15 -31.52 0.15 43.80
CA MET A 15 -30.38 1.02 43.50
C MET A 15 -29.11 0.23 43.16
N GLU A 16 -28.79 -0.83 43.90
CA GLU A 16 -27.64 -1.69 43.58
C GLU A 16 -27.81 -2.37 42.22
N LEU A 17 -29.03 -2.78 41.88
CA LEU A 17 -29.34 -3.37 40.57
C LEU A 17 -29.16 -2.34 39.44
N LEU A 18 -29.59 -1.09 39.64
CA LEU A 18 -29.43 0.00 38.67
C LEU A 18 -27.96 0.38 38.49
N ILE A 19 -27.17 0.43 39.56
CA ILE A 19 -25.73 0.69 39.49
C ILE A 19 -25.02 -0.45 38.77
N ALA A 20 -25.33 -1.71 39.09
CA ALA A 20 -24.77 -2.86 38.39
C ALA A 20 -25.14 -2.85 36.90
N ALA A 21 -26.38 -2.50 36.56
CA ALA A 21 -26.82 -2.35 35.17
C ALA A 21 -26.06 -1.23 34.45
N ALA A 22 -25.86 -0.07 35.10
CA ALA A 22 -25.10 1.05 34.53
C ALA A 22 -23.61 0.73 34.32
N VAL A 23 -22.99 0.02 35.26
CA VAL A 23 -21.59 -0.46 35.12
C VAL A 23 -21.51 -1.51 34.00
N ALA A 24 -22.48 -2.41 33.89
CA ALA A 24 -22.51 -3.41 32.83
C ALA A 24 -22.69 -2.77 31.43
N THR A 25 -23.58 -1.78 31.30
CA THR A 25 -23.77 -1.08 30.01
C THR A 25 -22.54 -0.27 29.61
N THR A 26 -21.93 0.46 30.53
CA THR A 26 -20.68 1.19 30.26
C THR A 26 -19.52 0.27 29.89
N ALA A 27 -19.38 -0.88 30.57
CA ALA A 27 -18.39 -1.90 30.22
C ALA A 27 -18.64 -2.51 28.83
N LEU A 28 -19.90 -2.71 28.46
CA LEU A 28 -20.27 -3.18 27.12
C LEU A 28 -19.92 -2.14 26.04
N TYR A 29 -20.24 -0.86 26.27
CA TYR A 29 -19.85 0.23 25.37
C TYR A 29 -18.33 0.32 25.18
N ALA A 30 -17.57 0.23 26.27
CA ALA A 30 -16.10 0.21 26.21
C ALA A 30 -15.59 -0.98 25.39
N SER A 31 -16.16 -2.16 25.60
CA SER A 31 -15.79 -3.38 24.86
C SER A 31 -16.09 -3.24 23.36
N LEU A 32 -17.25 -2.69 23.00
CA LEU A 32 -17.62 -2.43 21.61
C LEU A 32 -16.64 -1.46 20.94
N ASN A 33 -16.31 -0.34 21.60
CA ASN A 33 -15.34 0.63 21.09
C ASN A 33 -13.93 0.02 20.92
N MET A 34 -13.52 -0.84 21.85
CA MET A 34 -12.27 -1.58 21.73
C MET A 34 -12.30 -2.52 20.51
N THR A 35 -13.38 -3.27 20.30
CA THR A 35 -13.47 -4.17 19.14
C THR A 35 -13.43 -3.41 17.82
N THR A 36 -14.06 -2.24 17.72
CA THR A 36 -13.99 -1.40 16.50
C THR A 36 -12.57 -0.89 16.27
N SER A 37 -11.93 -0.40 17.32
CA SER A 37 -10.54 0.09 17.24
C SER A 37 -9.55 -1.01 16.84
N VAL A 38 -9.74 -2.24 17.36
CA VAL A 38 -8.91 -3.40 17.00
C VAL A 38 -9.11 -3.80 15.55
N VAL A 39 -10.35 -3.81 15.06
CA VAL A 39 -10.65 -4.12 13.66
C VAL A 39 -10.01 -3.07 12.73
N GLN A 40 -10.13 -1.79 13.06
CA GLN A 40 -9.51 -0.69 12.32
C GLN A 40 -7.98 -0.80 12.32
N GLY A 41 -7.37 -1.06 13.48
CA GLY A 41 -5.93 -1.27 13.59
C GLY A 41 -5.45 -2.47 12.76
N HIS A 42 -6.21 -3.56 12.76
CA HIS A 42 -5.90 -4.74 11.95
C HIS A 42 -5.99 -4.42 10.44
N THR A 43 -6.95 -3.61 10.01
CA THR A 43 -7.07 -3.24 8.59
C THR A 43 -5.91 -2.38 8.10
N GLU A 44 -5.46 -1.42 8.92
CA GLU A 44 -4.28 -0.60 8.58
C GLU A 44 -3.01 -1.47 8.52
N LEU A 45 -2.82 -2.40 9.45
CA LEU A 45 -1.68 -3.33 9.43
C LEU A 45 -1.68 -4.23 8.18
N ARG A 46 -2.86 -4.68 7.74
CA ARG A 46 -2.99 -5.42 6.47
C ARG A 46 -2.60 -4.56 5.28
N ALA A 47 -3.06 -3.31 5.22
CA ALA A 47 -2.71 -2.39 4.14
C ALA A 47 -1.20 -2.14 4.04
N VAL A 48 -0.51 -1.97 5.18
CA VAL A 48 0.96 -1.86 5.24
C VAL A 48 1.62 -3.13 4.70
N THR A 49 1.14 -4.30 5.12
CA THR A 49 1.70 -5.60 4.70
C THR A 49 1.53 -5.82 3.20
N ASP A 50 0.34 -5.58 2.67
CA ASP A 50 0.06 -5.71 1.24
C ASP A 50 0.86 -4.68 0.42
N ALA A 51 1.01 -3.44 0.92
CA ALA A 51 1.83 -2.41 0.28
C ALA A 51 3.31 -2.78 0.23
N GLN A 52 3.84 -3.37 1.31
CA GLN A 52 5.20 -3.88 1.39
C GLN A 52 5.43 -5.01 0.39
N LEU A 53 4.56 -6.01 0.35
CA LEU A 53 4.66 -7.13 -0.60
C LEU A 53 4.56 -6.65 -2.06
N LEU A 54 3.69 -5.68 -2.33
CA LEU A 54 3.60 -5.06 -3.65
C LEU A 54 4.89 -4.32 -4.00
N ALA A 55 5.44 -3.52 -3.10
CA ALA A 55 6.68 -2.80 -3.32
C ALA A 55 7.86 -3.78 -3.59
N GLU A 56 7.95 -4.87 -2.82
CA GLU A 56 8.94 -5.93 -3.03
C GLU A 56 8.77 -6.59 -4.41
N HIS A 57 7.54 -6.93 -4.77
CA HIS A 57 7.23 -7.51 -6.06
C HIS A 57 7.62 -6.59 -7.22
N LEU A 58 7.33 -5.30 -7.12
CA LEU A 58 7.67 -4.30 -8.14
C LEU A 58 9.18 -4.11 -8.26
N VAL A 59 9.90 -4.01 -7.13
CA VAL A 59 11.37 -3.94 -7.14
C VAL A 59 11.95 -5.21 -7.78
N SER A 60 11.47 -6.39 -7.39
CA SER A 60 11.89 -7.66 -7.99
C SER A 60 11.55 -7.74 -9.48
N SER A 61 10.40 -7.21 -9.90
CA SER A 61 10.01 -7.15 -11.31
C SER A 61 11.00 -6.28 -12.10
N VAL A 62 11.32 -5.08 -11.61
CA VAL A 62 12.28 -4.19 -12.26
C VAL A 62 13.70 -4.79 -12.26
N GLN A 63 14.11 -5.48 -11.20
CA GLN A 63 15.38 -6.22 -11.16
C GLN A 63 15.42 -7.35 -12.18
N SER A 64 14.34 -8.12 -12.30
CA SER A 64 14.25 -9.21 -13.27
C SER A 64 14.31 -8.69 -14.71
N GLN A 65 13.62 -7.59 -15.01
CA GLN A 65 13.71 -6.88 -16.30
C GLN A 65 15.09 -6.26 -16.52
N GLY A 66 15.75 -5.84 -15.43
CA GLY A 66 17.13 -5.35 -15.42
C GLY A 66 18.15 -6.32 -15.99
N MET A 67 17.91 -7.64 -15.90
CA MET A 67 18.75 -8.63 -16.56
C MET A 67 18.75 -8.51 -18.08
N LEU A 68 17.71 -7.90 -18.64
CA LEU A 68 17.54 -7.60 -20.06
C LEU A 68 17.85 -6.13 -20.39
N TRP A 69 18.36 -5.36 -19.43
CA TRP A 69 18.70 -3.96 -19.64
C TRP A 69 19.92 -3.84 -20.55
N ILE A 70 19.61 -3.53 -21.81
CA ILE A 70 20.52 -3.12 -22.88
C ILE A 70 20.11 -1.71 -23.33
N ASP A 71 20.96 -1.00 -24.07
CA ASP A 71 20.68 0.38 -24.48
C ASP A 71 19.44 0.49 -25.40
N GLU A 72 19.08 -0.59 -26.10
CA GLU A 72 17.89 -0.69 -26.94
C GLU A 72 16.85 -1.61 -26.31
N VAL A 73 15.91 -1.02 -25.57
CA VAL A 73 14.89 -1.79 -24.87
C VAL A 73 13.66 -1.99 -25.78
N PRO A 74 13.33 -3.22 -26.22
CA PRO A 74 12.14 -3.48 -27.03
C PRO A 74 10.85 -3.14 -26.26
N TYR A 75 9.79 -2.80 -27.00
CA TYR A 75 8.49 -2.41 -26.46
C TYR A 75 7.97 -3.44 -25.44
N GLY A 76 7.75 -3.02 -24.19
CA GLY A 76 7.23 -3.87 -23.11
C GLY A 76 8.27 -4.61 -22.25
N ALA A 77 9.56 -4.52 -22.57
CA ALA A 77 10.64 -4.88 -21.65
C ALA A 77 11.15 -3.62 -20.95
N ALA A 78 11.60 -3.69 -19.69
CA ALA A 78 12.38 -2.68 -18.97
C ALA A 78 11.99 -1.18 -19.19
N GLU A 79 10.70 -0.86 -19.32
CA GLU A 79 10.22 0.49 -19.66
C GLU A 79 10.60 1.50 -18.57
N GLU A 80 10.64 1.05 -17.32
CA GLU A 80 11.08 1.80 -16.16
C GLU A 80 12.55 2.19 -16.27
N LEU A 81 13.39 1.33 -16.86
CA LEU A 81 14.83 1.57 -17.02
C LEU A 81 15.14 2.51 -18.19
N LYS A 82 14.20 2.73 -19.12
CA LYS A 82 14.31 3.82 -20.12
C LYS A 82 14.37 5.20 -19.46
N ARG A 83 13.89 5.32 -18.22
CA ARG A 83 13.91 6.55 -17.42
C ARG A 83 15.17 6.69 -16.56
N VAL A 84 16.17 5.81 -16.70
CA VAL A 84 17.48 6.00 -16.07
C VAL A 84 18.10 7.28 -16.63
N PRO A 85 18.44 8.27 -15.80
CA PRO A 85 19.04 9.52 -16.26
C PRO A 85 20.38 9.28 -16.97
N ALA A 86 20.72 10.13 -17.96
CA ALA A 86 21.97 10.00 -18.70
C ALA A 86 23.22 10.28 -17.83
N THR A 87 23.09 11.09 -16.78
CA THR A 87 24.22 11.51 -15.96
C THR A 87 24.25 10.77 -14.63
N VAL A 88 25.44 10.33 -14.20
CA VAL A 88 25.64 9.75 -12.86
C VAL A 88 25.27 10.78 -11.79
N GLY A 89 24.57 10.32 -10.74
CA GLY A 89 24.09 11.17 -9.65
C GLY A 89 22.74 11.86 -9.93
N GLN A 90 22.21 11.78 -11.15
CA GLN A 90 20.86 12.26 -11.44
C GLN A 90 19.79 11.23 -11.06
N ILE A 91 18.61 11.76 -10.71
CA ILE A 91 17.43 10.99 -10.30
C ILE A 91 16.26 11.43 -11.18
N SER A 92 15.50 10.47 -11.70
CA SER A 92 14.26 10.76 -12.43
C SER A 92 13.15 11.21 -11.48
N PRO A 93 12.17 12.01 -11.96
CA PRO A 93 10.99 12.32 -11.14
C PRO A 93 10.22 11.04 -10.81
N TRP A 94 9.33 11.11 -9.82
CA TRP A 94 8.38 10.02 -9.55
C TRP A 94 7.45 9.82 -10.75
N ASN A 95 7.35 8.59 -11.21
CA ASN A 95 6.49 8.17 -12.30
C ASN A 95 5.47 7.16 -11.79
N ILE A 96 4.25 7.21 -12.32
CA ILE A 96 3.22 6.22 -12.01
C ILE A 96 3.62 4.89 -12.63
N TYR A 97 3.60 3.82 -11.84
CA TYR A 97 3.80 2.46 -12.34
C TYR A 97 2.53 2.00 -13.08
N SER A 98 2.70 1.50 -14.30
CA SER A 98 1.61 0.99 -15.12
C SER A 98 2.14 -0.07 -16.09
N ARG A 99 1.61 -1.29 -15.99
CA ARG A 99 2.03 -2.43 -16.82
C ARG A 99 1.42 -2.42 -18.22
N THR A 100 0.19 -1.94 -18.40
CA THR A 100 -0.55 -2.08 -19.67
C THR A 100 -0.67 -0.79 -20.47
N ASN A 101 -0.44 0.39 -19.89
CA ASN A 101 -0.49 1.63 -20.67
C ASN A 101 0.27 2.78 -19.97
N PRO A 102 1.57 2.96 -20.25
CA PRO A 102 2.35 4.06 -19.70
C PRO A 102 1.88 5.38 -20.34
N GLY A 103 1.03 6.14 -19.64
CA GLY A 103 0.77 7.54 -20.01
C GLY A 103 -0.65 8.10 -19.83
N PHE A 104 -1.67 7.32 -19.47
CA PHE A 104 -3.05 7.80 -19.66
C PHE A 104 -4.07 7.70 -18.53
N SER A 105 -3.71 7.46 -17.28
CA SER A 105 -4.64 7.88 -16.21
C SER A 105 -3.97 8.17 -14.88
N LYS A 106 -4.25 9.39 -14.41
CA LYS A 106 -4.06 9.85 -13.03
C LYS A 106 -4.72 8.92 -11.99
N ASN A 107 -5.79 8.22 -12.40
CA ASN A 107 -6.56 7.31 -11.54
C ASN A 107 -6.17 5.82 -11.63
N LYS A 108 -5.03 5.48 -12.25
CA LYS A 108 -4.60 4.08 -12.36
C LYS A 108 -4.12 3.57 -11.01
N ARG A 109 -4.79 2.53 -10.51
CA ARG A 109 -4.41 1.83 -9.30
C ARG A 109 -3.97 0.42 -9.65
N VAL A 110 -3.10 -0.14 -8.82
CA VAL A 110 -2.62 -1.51 -8.95
C VAL A 110 -3.16 -2.37 -7.81
N GLY A 111 -3.56 -3.59 -8.14
CA GLY A 111 -3.83 -4.60 -7.13
C GLY A 111 -2.55 -5.09 -6.46
N ARG A 112 -2.68 -6.01 -5.50
CA ARG A 112 -1.54 -6.60 -4.75
C ARG A 112 -0.47 -7.26 -5.64
N LEU A 113 -0.84 -7.67 -6.86
CA LEU A 113 0.06 -8.30 -7.83
C LEU A 113 0.69 -7.30 -8.83
N GLY A 114 0.45 -5.99 -8.68
CA GLY A 114 0.98 -4.99 -9.60
C GLY A 114 0.27 -4.93 -10.96
N ASN A 115 -0.86 -5.62 -11.12
CA ASN A 115 -1.66 -5.55 -12.34
C ASN A 115 -2.53 -4.28 -12.33
N ASP A 116 -2.47 -3.54 -13.43
CA ASP A 116 -3.33 -2.39 -13.68
C ASP A 116 -4.79 -2.85 -13.76
N THR A 117 -5.65 -2.29 -12.92
CA THR A 117 -7.10 -2.42 -13.09
C THR A 117 -7.72 -1.04 -13.29
N LEU A 118 -8.63 -0.92 -14.26
CA LEU A 118 -9.42 0.30 -14.42
C LEU A 118 -10.34 0.41 -13.21
N TRP A 119 -10.27 1.54 -12.48
CA TRP A 119 -11.21 1.84 -11.42
C TRP A 119 -12.55 2.23 -12.06
N ASP A 120 -13.55 1.35 -12.01
CA ASP A 120 -14.92 1.66 -12.43
C ASP A 120 -15.66 2.45 -11.33
N ASN A 121 -16.42 3.47 -11.75
CA ASN A 121 -17.30 4.28 -10.90
C ASN A 121 -18.33 3.42 -10.14
N GLY A 122 -18.74 2.26 -10.67
CA GLY A 122 -19.61 1.31 -9.95
C GLY A 122 -18.98 0.73 -8.68
N ALA A 123 -17.65 0.58 -8.63
CA ALA A 123 -16.92 0.15 -7.44
C ALA A 123 -16.81 1.25 -6.36
N GLN A 124 -17.03 2.52 -6.75
CA GLN A 124 -17.03 3.66 -5.83
C GLN A 124 -18.25 3.62 -4.89
N LEU A 125 -19.42 3.21 -5.42
CA LEU A 125 -20.66 3.13 -4.66
C LEU A 125 -20.67 1.99 -3.63
N MET A 126 -20.03 0.85 -3.95
CA MET A 126 -19.99 -0.29 -3.02
C MET A 126 -19.15 0.00 -1.77
N ILE A 127 -18.12 0.84 -1.86
CA ILE A 127 -17.25 1.19 -0.73
C ILE A 127 -17.94 2.16 0.24
N ILE A 128 -18.85 3.00 -0.26
CA ILE A 128 -19.57 3.99 0.56
C ILE A 128 -20.55 3.32 1.55
N ASP A 129 -21.05 2.13 1.23
CA ASP A 129 -22.08 1.43 2.03
C ASP A 129 -21.54 0.49 3.13
N GLY A 130 -20.24 0.53 3.44
CA GLY A 130 -19.66 -0.24 4.57
C GLY A 130 -19.76 -1.77 4.44
N LEU A 131 -20.33 -2.27 3.35
CA LEU A 131 -20.58 -3.69 3.05
C LEU A 131 -19.82 -4.18 1.80
N ALA A 132 -19.00 -3.34 1.17
CA ALA A 132 -18.03 -3.84 0.20
C ALA A 132 -16.99 -4.70 0.91
N GLY A 133 -17.14 -6.01 0.75
CA GLY A 133 -16.02 -6.90 0.49
C GLY A 133 -14.97 -6.16 -0.33
N TRP A 134 -13.93 -5.61 0.31
CA TRP A 134 -12.56 -6.13 0.27
C TRP A 134 -12.02 -6.51 -1.12
N ALA A 135 -12.61 -5.95 -2.18
CA ALA A 135 -12.28 -6.16 -3.57
C ALA A 135 -11.13 -5.23 -3.92
N GLU A 136 -9.93 -5.75 -3.61
CA GLU A 136 -8.62 -5.23 -3.96
C GLU A 136 -8.28 -3.93 -3.24
N SER A 137 -7.37 -4.00 -2.27
CA SER A 137 -6.56 -2.86 -1.85
C SER A 137 -5.89 -2.29 -3.11
N ARG A 138 -6.48 -1.26 -3.72
CA ARG A 138 -5.99 -0.67 -4.97
C ARG A 138 -5.03 0.44 -4.60
N PHE A 139 -3.75 0.12 -4.67
CA PHE A 139 -2.66 1.00 -4.28
C PHE A 139 -2.27 1.93 -5.42
N CYS A 140 -1.73 3.09 -5.08
CA CYS A 140 -0.96 3.89 -6.01
C CYS A 140 0.50 3.44 -5.94
N ALA A 141 1.06 3.01 -7.06
CA ALA A 141 2.45 2.63 -7.14
C ALA A 141 3.20 3.67 -7.99
N HIS A 142 4.26 4.22 -7.42
CA HIS A 142 5.18 5.11 -8.10
C HIS A 142 6.57 4.50 -8.12
N TYR A 143 7.34 4.80 -9.16
CA TYR A 143 8.74 4.46 -9.24
C TYR A 143 9.57 5.65 -9.67
N ARG A 144 10.81 5.70 -9.22
CA ARG A 144 11.84 6.58 -9.75
C ARG A 144 13.16 5.84 -9.86
N VAL A 145 14.04 6.32 -10.71
CA VAL A 145 15.30 5.67 -11.02
C VAL A 145 16.43 6.69 -10.94
N ALA A 146 17.50 6.33 -10.25
CA ALA A 146 18.72 7.10 -10.11
C ALA A 146 19.87 6.38 -10.80
N ARG A 147 20.69 7.12 -11.56
CA ARG A 147 21.93 6.56 -12.10
C ARG A 147 23.03 6.63 -11.05
N VAL A 148 23.51 5.47 -10.61
CA VAL A 148 24.56 5.35 -9.57
C VAL A 148 25.94 5.25 -10.20
N SER A 149 26.06 4.54 -11.32
CA SER A 149 27.27 4.48 -12.16
C SER A 149 26.88 4.29 -13.63
N THR A 150 27.85 4.07 -14.51
CA THR A 150 27.63 3.71 -15.93
C THR A 150 26.74 2.48 -16.08
N ASP A 151 26.90 1.52 -15.18
CA ASP A 151 26.30 0.19 -15.30
C ASP A 151 25.37 -0.16 -14.13
N LEU A 152 25.14 0.80 -13.21
CA LEU A 152 24.33 0.60 -12.02
C LEU A 152 23.27 1.69 -11.92
N ALA A 153 22.02 1.25 -11.78
CA ALA A 153 20.88 2.09 -11.47
C ALA A 153 20.29 1.69 -10.11
N ARG A 154 19.81 2.67 -9.36
CA ARG A 154 19.00 2.47 -8.16
C ARG A 154 17.56 2.77 -8.51
N VAL A 155 16.68 1.83 -8.25
CA VAL A 155 15.24 1.95 -8.45
C VAL A 155 14.60 2.12 -7.08
N GLU A 156 13.72 3.10 -6.95
CA GLU A 156 12.91 3.28 -5.75
C GLU A 156 11.44 3.16 -6.13
N VAL A 157 10.73 2.32 -5.40
CA VAL A 157 9.30 2.10 -5.54
C VAL A 157 8.62 2.60 -4.29
N ARG A 158 7.61 3.44 -4.49
CA ARG A 158 6.73 3.95 -3.43
C ARG A 158 5.33 3.41 -3.68
N VAL A 159 4.75 2.81 -2.67
CA VAL A 159 3.37 2.32 -2.68
C VAL A 159 2.58 3.12 -1.65
N SER A 160 1.48 3.73 -2.06
CA SER A 160 0.63 4.55 -1.20
C SER A 160 -0.84 4.14 -1.26
N TRP A 161 -1.54 4.38 -0.14
CA TRP A 161 -2.98 4.14 0.03
C TRP A 161 -3.60 5.23 0.89
N ALA A 162 -4.92 5.44 0.82
CA ALA A 162 -5.60 6.34 1.76
C ALA A 162 -5.75 5.68 3.13
N ARG A 163 -5.51 6.47 4.18
CA ARG A 163 -5.81 6.03 5.55
C ARG A 163 -7.31 6.00 5.78
N GLN A 164 -7.77 5.05 6.58
CA GLN A 164 -9.13 5.07 7.10
C GLN A 164 -9.36 6.40 7.85
N HIS A 165 -10.45 7.10 7.52
CA HIS A 165 -10.85 8.41 8.05
C HIS A 165 -10.07 9.64 7.55
N SER A 166 -9.23 9.51 6.54
CA SER A 166 -8.74 10.71 5.84
C SER A 166 -9.89 11.38 5.07
N ALA A 167 -9.94 12.72 5.06
CA ALA A 167 -10.90 13.49 4.26
C ALA A 167 -10.63 13.40 2.74
N VAL A 168 -9.78 12.46 2.33
CA VAL A 168 -9.53 12.19 0.92
C VAL A 168 -10.76 11.46 0.41
N ASP A 169 -11.46 12.10 -0.52
CA ASP A 169 -12.54 11.48 -1.25
C ASP A 169 -12.11 10.10 -1.76
N SER A 170 -13.10 9.20 -1.90
CA SER A 170 -12.98 7.87 -2.52
C SER A 170 -12.18 7.84 -3.85
N THR A 171 -11.96 9.01 -4.46
CA THR A 171 -11.10 9.28 -5.61
C THR A 171 -9.68 9.72 -5.20
N ILE A 172 -8.89 8.80 -4.63
CA ILE A 172 -7.42 8.95 -4.61
C ILE A 172 -6.93 9.05 -6.06
N ASP A 173 -6.38 10.20 -6.42
CA ASP A 173 -5.62 10.43 -7.65
C ASP A 173 -4.19 9.91 -7.41
N CYS A 174 -3.79 8.87 -8.15
CA CYS A 174 -2.43 8.31 -8.12
C CYS A 174 -1.42 9.18 -8.87
N GLY A 175 -1.79 10.40 -9.23
CA GLY A 175 -0.94 11.43 -9.80
C GLY A 175 0.24 11.80 -8.91
N ILE A 176 1.06 12.70 -9.44
CA ILE A 176 2.28 13.19 -8.78
C ILE A 176 1.93 13.90 -7.46
N GLU A 177 0.70 14.39 -7.32
CA GLU A 177 0.21 15.11 -6.14
C GLU A 177 0.34 14.29 -4.85
N MET A 178 0.09 12.97 -4.83
CA MET A 178 0.31 12.16 -3.61
C MET A 178 1.78 12.13 -3.18
N ALA A 179 2.72 12.23 -4.13
CA ALA A 179 4.15 12.21 -3.82
C ALA A 179 4.68 13.58 -3.37
N THR A 180 3.92 14.65 -3.61
CA THR A 180 4.30 16.04 -3.36
C THR A 180 3.34 16.80 -2.43
N ASP A 181 2.25 16.17 -1.96
CA ASP A 181 1.27 16.77 -1.03
C ASP A 181 1.94 17.02 0.34
N PRO A 182 1.99 18.28 0.82
CA PRO A 182 2.57 18.61 2.12
C PRO A 182 1.83 17.98 3.31
N ASP A 183 0.57 17.58 3.15
CA ASP A 183 -0.22 16.86 4.16
C ASP A 183 -0.34 15.36 3.87
N ALA A 184 0.53 14.81 3.02
CA ALA A 184 0.49 13.41 2.61
C ALA A 184 0.48 12.44 3.82
N ASP A 185 1.23 12.74 4.88
CA ASP A 185 1.35 11.88 6.06
C ASP A 185 0.05 11.76 6.86
N LYS A 186 -0.85 12.74 6.78
CA LYS A 186 -2.16 12.72 7.46
C LYS A 186 -3.22 12.00 6.64
N LYS A 187 -3.06 12.02 5.32
CA LYS A 187 -4.05 11.54 4.35
C LYS A 187 -3.76 10.13 3.87
N TYR A 188 -2.48 9.78 3.77
CA TYR A 188 -2.01 8.58 3.10
C TYR A 188 -1.09 7.75 4.00
N GLY A 189 -1.17 6.43 3.85
CA GLY A 189 -0.08 5.54 4.21
C GLY A 189 0.86 5.42 3.02
N SER A 190 2.17 5.30 3.27
CA SER A 190 3.12 5.00 2.22
C SER A 190 4.24 4.10 2.71
N VAL A 191 4.70 3.22 1.82
CA VAL A 191 5.88 2.38 1.98
C VAL A 191 6.80 2.67 0.82
N THR A 192 8.09 2.86 1.09
CA THR A 192 9.10 3.05 0.03
C THR A 192 10.17 1.99 0.17
N LEU A 193 10.44 1.27 -0.91
CA LEU A 193 11.53 0.31 -1.02
C LEU A 193 12.47 0.71 -2.15
N ALA A 194 13.74 0.38 -1.97
CA ALA A 194 14.77 0.61 -2.98
C ALA A 194 15.43 -0.70 -3.36
N GLY A 195 15.77 -0.83 -4.63
CA GLY A 195 16.58 -1.91 -5.17
C GLY A 195 17.63 -1.37 -6.12
N THR A 196 18.65 -2.17 -6.40
CA THR A 196 19.66 -1.85 -7.41
C THR A 196 19.53 -2.79 -8.59
N VAL A 197 19.80 -2.27 -9.77
CA VAL A 197 19.77 -2.97 -11.05
C VAL A 197 21.08 -2.72 -11.76
N MET A 198 21.72 -3.81 -12.20
CA MET A 198 22.96 -3.77 -12.97
C MET A 198 22.65 -3.96 -14.45
N ARG A 199 23.33 -3.19 -15.30
CA ARG A 199 23.25 -3.28 -16.75
C ARG A 199 23.85 -4.60 -17.24
N ASN A 200 23.21 -5.23 -18.22
CA ASN A 200 23.77 -6.41 -18.86
C ASN A 200 24.78 -6.01 -19.94
N LEU A 201 26.07 -6.15 -19.63
CA LEU A 201 27.17 -5.83 -20.54
C LEU A 201 27.45 -6.93 -21.58
N HIS A 202 26.87 -8.14 -21.42
CA HIS A 202 27.21 -9.32 -22.23
C HIS A 202 26.15 -9.66 -23.29
N ALA A 203 25.04 -8.92 -23.37
CA ALA A 203 23.96 -9.20 -24.30
C ALA A 203 24.35 -9.09 -25.79
N ASN A 204 25.44 -8.36 -26.11
CA ASN A 204 25.99 -8.28 -27.48
C ASN A 204 26.95 -9.43 -27.85
N GLN A 205 27.14 -10.45 -27.00
CA GLN A 205 28.04 -11.59 -27.25
C GLN A 205 27.31 -12.91 -27.53
N ILE A 206 26.08 -12.88 -28.08
CA ILE A 206 25.49 -14.08 -28.66
C ILE A 206 26.25 -14.38 -29.96
N VAL A 207 27.36 -15.10 -29.84
CA VAL A 207 27.99 -15.80 -30.95
C VAL A 207 27.01 -16.90 -31.35
N ILE A 208 26.28 -16.69 -32.44
CA ILE A 208 25.55 -17.75 -33.12
C ILE A 208 26.63 -18.69 -33.68
N PRO A 209 26.80 -19.94 -33.19
CA PRO A 209 27.65 -20.87 -33.89
C PRO A 209 26.97 -21.20 -35.22
N LEU A 210 27.53 -20.69 -36.31
CA LEU A 210 27.23 -21.18 -37.65
C LEU A 210 27.75 -22.63 -37.69
N PHE A 211 26.83 -23.58 -37.52
CA PHE A 211 26.99 -24.95 -37.99
C PHE A 211 26.20 -25.11 -39.29
#